data_AF-A0A1F5L191-F1
#
_entry.id   AF-A0A1F5L191-F1
#
_cell.length_a   1.000
_cell.length_b   1.000
_cell.length_c   1.000
_cell.angle_alpha   90.00
_cell.angle_beta   90.00
_cell.angle_gamma   90.00
#
_symmetry.space_group_name_H-M   'P 1'
#
loop_
_entity.id
_entity.type
_entity.pdbx_description
1 polymer ?
#
loop_
_entity_poly.entity_id
_entity_poly.type
_entity_poly.pdbx_seq_one_letter_code
_entity_poly.pdbx_strand_id
1 'polypeptide(L)'
;TVTDRLDLLLKCHLYHDNYGSDHRATFSEWILDTKRNTNAKPRKAFDRVDWEKIGMEVLSLMGKQGELHSAEALDATVEKLTTTKASAVEKHTPDLRPSPYAKQCFTADLKSYQNEV
;
A
#
# COMPACT_ATOMS: atom_id res chain seq x y z
N THR A 1 7.84 -5.46 -9.51
CA THR A 1 7.76 -6.55 -10.50
C THR A 1 9.09 -7.26 -10.49
N VAL A 2 9.10 -8.54 -10.11
CA VAL A 2 10.22 -9.42 -10.48
C VAL A 2 9.98 -9.75 -11.95
N THR A 3 11.01 -9.60 -12.80
CA THR A 3 10.89 -9.76 -14.26
C THR A 3 11.74 -10.94 -14.68
N ASP A 4 11.16 -11.89 -15.43
CA ASP A 4 11.87 -13.07 -15.95
C ASP A 4 12.54 -12.79 -17.32
N ARG A 5 12.65 -11.52 -17.68
CA ARG A 5 13.23 -11.05 -18.94
C ARG A 5 14.75 -10.93 -18.83
N LEU A 6 15.46 -11.94 -19.32
CA LEU A 6 16.92 -11.98 -19.33
C LEU A 6 17.57 -10.82 -20.10
N ASP A 7 16.89 -10.25 -21.09
CA ASP A 7 17.39 -9.10 -21.85
C ASP A 7 17.49 -7.81 -21.02
N LEU A 8 16.86 -7.78 -19.85
CA LEU A 8 16.95 -6.67 -18.90
C LEU A 8 18.04 -6.87 -17.84
N LEU A 9 18.71 -8.02 -17.81
CA LEU A 9 19.78 -8.32 -16.85
C LEU A 9 21.09 -7.67 -17.33
N LEU A 10 21.57 -6.67 -16.59
CA LEU A 10 22.85 -6.00 -16.87
C LEU A 10 24.05 -6.77 -16.34
N LYS A 11 23.90 -7.31 -15.13
CA LYS A 11 24.99 -7.97 -14.43
C LYS A 11 24.44 -9.09 -13.57
N CYS A 12 25.13 -10.21 -13.55
CA CYS A 12 24.90 -11.28 -12.59
C CYS A 12 26.26 -11.85 -12.19
N HIS A 13 26.56 -11.92 -10.91
CA HIS A 13 27.76 -12.59 -10.44
C HIS A 13 27.59 -13.13 -9.02
N LEU A 14 28.36 -14.18 -8.73
CA LEU A 14 28.45 -14.78 -7.41
C LEU A 14 29.57 -14.10 -6.62
N TYR A 15 29.28 -13.72 -5.37
CA TYR A 15 30.33 -13.35 -4.44
C TYR A 15 31.16 -14.59 -4.08
N HIS A 16 32.48 -14.43 -4.08
CA HIS A 16 33.42 -15.50 -3.75
C HIS A 16 33.91 -15.40 -2.31
N ASP A 17 33.81 -14.20 -1.72
CA ASP A 17 34.15 -13.98 -0.32
C ASP A 17 33.08 -14.61 0.59
N ASN A 18 33.54 -15.26 1.66
CA ASN A 18 32.68 -15.79 2.69
C ASN A 18 32.47 -14.73 3.78
N TYR A 19 31.23 -14.26 3.94
CA TYR A 19 30.84 -13.26 4.95
C TYR A 19 30.27 -13.90 6.22
N GLY A 20 30.70 -15.13 6.56
CA GLY A 20 30.24 -15.85 7.76
C GLY A 20 28.91 -16.57 7.58
N SER A 21 28.47 -16.77 6.34
CA SER A 21 27.29 -17.59 6.00
C SER A 21 27.74 -18.88 5.32
N ASP A 22 26.98 -19.95 5.53
CA ASP A 22 27.06 -21.21 4.79
C ASP A 22 26.60 -21.10 3.32
N HIS A 23 26.03 -19.96 2.94
CA HIS A 23 25.62 -19.64 1.59
C HIS A 23 26.48 -18.55 0.95
N ARG A 24 26.60 -18.61 -0.38
CA ARG A 24 27.22 -17.56 -1.20
C ARG A 24 26.16 -16.58 -1.68
N ALA A 25 26.45 -15.28 -1.56
CA ALA A 25 25.56 -14.25 -2.07
C ALA A 25 25.64 -14.17 -3.60
N THR A 26 24.48 -13.96 -4.24
CA THR A 26 24.36 -13.66 -5.66
C THR A 26 23.98 -12.20 -5.84
N PHE A 27 24.73 -11.48 -6.66
CA PHE A 27 24.38 -10.13 -7.08
C PHE A 27 23.79 -10.17 -8.48
N SER A 28 22.66 -9.50 -8.66
CA SER A 28 22.07 -9.26 -9.98
C SER A 28 21.60 -7.82 -10.12
N GLU A 29 21.92 -7.18 -11.24
CA GLU A 29 21.52 -5.82 -11.59
C GLU A 29 20.66 -5.86 -12.85
N TRP A 30 19.55 -5.14 -12.83
CA TRP A 30 18.51 -5.20 -13.87
C TRP A 30 18.11 -3.79 -14.33
N ILE A 31 17.90 -3.61 -15.62
CA ILE A 31 17.19 -2.43 -16.17
C ILE A 31 15.70 -2.63 -15.90
N LEU A 32 15.15 -1.84 -14.99
CA LEU A 32 13.72 -1.78 -14.75
C LEU A 32 13.18 -0.44 -15.27
N ASP A 33 12.52 -0.46 -16.42
CA ASP A 33 11.69 0.68 -16.83
C ASP A 33 10.35 0.60 -16.09
N THR A 34 10.33 1.15 -14.88
CA THR A 34 9.07 1.34 -14.16
C THR A 34 8.40 2.60 -14.69
N LYS A 35 7.49 2.44 -15.65
CA LYS A 35 6.58 3.53 -16.03
C LYS A 35 5.80 3.96 -14.78
N ARG A 36 6.14 5.13 -14.25
CA ARG A 36 5.43 5.71 -13.11
C ARG A 36 4.03 6.06 -13.58
N ASN A 37 3.02 5.35 -13.06
CA ASN A 37 1.64 5.75 -13.26
C ASN A 37 1.40 7.06 -12.49
N THR A 38 1.40 8.18 -13.22
CA THR A 38 1.17 9.52 -12.67
C THR A 38 -0.28 9.71 -12.19
N ASN A 39 -1.19 8.86 -12.65
CA ASN A 39 -2.61 8.89 -12.29
C ASN A 39 -2.97 7.84 -11.22
N ALA A 40 -1.97 7.19 -10.61
CA ALA A 40 -2.25 6.23 -9.54
C ALA A 40 -2.87 6.95 -8.34
N LYS A 41 -4.06 6.48 -7.92
CA LYS A 41 -4.67 6.97 -6.68
C LYS A 41 -3.74 6.65 -5.50
N PRO A 42 -3.50 7.61 -4.59
CA PRO A 42 -2.76 7.34 -3.37
C PRO A 42 -3.37 6.17 -2.62
N ARG A 43 -2.51 5.32 -2.03
CA ARG A 43 -3.00 4.29 -1.10
C ARG A 43 -3.59 4.99 0.11
N LYS A 44 -4.60 4.40 0.73
CA LYS A 44 -5.26 4.91 1.92
C LYS A 44 -4.68 4.26 3.19
N ALA A 45 -4.51 5.04 4.26
CA ALA A 45 -4.02 4.57 5.55
C ALA A 45 -5.20 4.24 6.48
N PHE A 46 -5.84 3.09 6.24
CA PHE A 46 -7.03 2.64 6.99
C PHE A 46 -6.77 2.40 8.48
N ASP A 47 -5.51 2.15 8.85
CA ASP A 47 -5.03 1.98 10.23
C ASP A 47 -5.08 3.29 11.04
N ARG A 48 -5.09 4.44 10.37
CA ARG A 48 -5.08 5.79 11.00
C ARG A 48 -6.43 6.47 10.98
N VAL A 49 -7.48 5.72 10.62
CA VAL A 49 -8.83 6.25 10.45
C VAL A 49 -9.52 6.39 11.79
N ASP A 50 -10.14 7.54 12.00
CA ASP A 50 -11.13 7.73 13.05
C ASP A 50 -12.47 7.17 12.58
N TRP A 51 -12.72 5.90 12.91
CA TRP A 51 -13.94 5.19 12.53
C TRP A 51 -15.19 5.74 13.23
N GLU A 52 -15.03 6.29 14.44
CA GLU A 52 -16.14 6.87 15.20
C GLU A 52 -16.67 8.12 14.49
N LYS A 53 -15.76 9.01 14.07
CA LYS A 53 -16.11 10.19 13.28
C LYS A 53 -16.80 9.84 11.96
N ILE A 54 -16.29 8.84 11.23
CA ILE A 54 -16.93 8.37 9.99
C ILE A 54 -18.34 7.83 10.29
N GLY A 55 -18.48 7.01 11.34
CA GLY A 55 -19.76 6.44 11.76
C GLY A 55 -20.79 7.53 12.07
N MET A 56 -20.39 8.56 12.83
CA MET A 56 -21.26 9.70 13.13
C MET A 56 -21.70 10.46 11.88
N GLU A 57 -20.79 10.72 10.94
CA GLU A 57 -21.15 11.40 9.68
C GLU A 57 -22.11 10.56 8.83
N VAL A 58 -21.85 9.25 8.71
CA VAL A 58 -22.73 8.34 7.97
C VAL A 58 -24.12 8.29 8.61
N LEU A 59 -24.21 8.17 9.93
CA LEU A 59 -25.49 8.19 10.65
C LEU A 59 -26.24 9.51 10.45
N SER A 60 -25.53 10.64 10.53
CA SER A 60 -26.12 11.96 10.30
C SER A 60 -26.66 12.11 8.88
N LEU A 61 -25.96 11.58 7.86
CA LEU A 61 -26.38 11.66 6.46
C LEU A 61 -27.49 10.67 6.10
N MET A 62 -27.50 9.51 6.75
CA MET A 62 -28.58 8.53 6.60
C MET A 62 -29.89 9.06 7.20
N GLY A 63 -29.82 9.76 8.33
CA GLY A 63 -30.99 10.27 9.05
C GLY A 63 -31.81 9.14 9.68
N LYS A 64 -33.00 9.47 10.21
CA LYS A 64 -33.96 8.45 10.65
C LYS A 64 -34.55 7.76 9.43
N GLN A 65 -34.37 6.44 9.34
CA GLN A 65 -35.08 5.62 8.37
C GLN A 65 -36.53 5.41 8.84
N GLY A 66 -37.48 5.66 7.94
CA GLY A 66 -38.88 5.27 8.15
C GLY A 66 -39.08 3.77 7.90
N GLU A 67 -40.32 3.30 8.00
CA GLU A 67 -40.65 1.93 7.61
C GLU A 67 -40.45 1.72 6.10
N LEU A 68 -39.77 0.62 5.76
CA LEU A 68 -39.51 0.20 4.39
C LEU A 68 -40.63 -0.74 3.97
N HIS A 69 -41.51 -0.27 3.08
CA HIS A 69 -42.68 -1.03 2.64
C HIS A 69 -42.54 -1.66 1.24
N SER A 70 -41.40 -1.48 0.57
CA SER A 70 -41.15 -2.04 -0.76
C SER A 70 -39.69 -2.43 -0.96
N ALA A 71 -39.46 -3.32 -1.93
CA ALA A 71 -38.12 -3.73 -2.32
C ALA A 71 -37.34 -2.55 -2.93
N GLU A 72 -37.99 -1.71 -3.73
CA GLU A 72 -37.35 -0.53 -4.34
C GLU A 72 -36.93 0.49 -3.27
N ALA A 73 -37.74 0.68 -2.22
CA ALA A 73 -37.40 1.55 -1.10
C ALA A 73 -36.19 1.02 -0.31
N LEU A 74 -36.08 -0.31 -0.18
CA LEU A 74 -34.93 -0.95 0.44
C LEU A 74 -33.67 -0.77 -0.43
N ASP A 75 -33.74 -1.05 -1.72
CA ASP A 75 -32.62 -0.95 -2.64
C ASP A 75 -32.06 0.48 -2.69
N ALA A 76 -32.94 1.49 -2.81
CA ALA A 76 -32.55 2.90 -2.78
C ALA A 76 -31.87 3.28 -1.45
N THR A 77 -32.34 2.72 -0.34
CA THR A 77 -31.76 2.96 0.98
C THR A 77 -30.37 2.33 1.13
N VAL A 78 -30.19 1.10 0.62
CA VAL A 78 -28.91 0.40 0.59
C VAL A 78 -27.91 1.11 -0.33
N GLU A 79 -28.35 1.59 -1.48
CA GLU A 79 -27.53 2.38 -2.39
C GLU A 79 -27.07 3.69 -1.74
N LYS A 80 -27.99 4.40 -1.07
CA LYS A 80 -27.66 5.61 -0.31
C LYS A 80 -26.62 5.31 0.77
N LEU A 81 -26.80 4.24 1.55
CA LEU A 81 -25.87 3.84 2.59
C LEU A 81 -24.48 3.53 2.03
N THR A 82 -24.42 2.76 0.95
CA THR A 82 -23.18 2.33 0.31
C THR A 82 -22.41 3.53 -0.24
N THR A 83 -23.12 4.42 -0.94
CA THR A 83 -22.54 5.65 -1.52
C THR A 83 -22.06 6.61 -0.44
N THR A 84 -22.84 6.78 0.61
CA THR A 84 -22.52 7.65 1.75
C THR A 84 -21.30 7.12 2.50
N LYS A 85 -21.25 5.81 2.79
CA LYS A 85 -20.11 5.16 3.43
C LYS A 85 -18.85 5.29 2.59
N ALA A 86 -18.92 4.97 1.29
CA ALA A 86 -17.77 5.08 0.39
C ALA A 86 -17.22 6.51 0.37
N SER A 87 -18.10 7.51 0.29
CA SER A 87 -17.72 8.92 0.27
C SER A 87 -17.11 9.39 1.59
N ALA A 88 -17.68 9.00 2.73
CA ALA A 88 -17.15 9.34 4.04
C ALA A 88 -15.78 8.69 4.29
N VAL A 89 -15.62 7.42 3.90
CA VAL A 89 -14.33 6.72 3.98
C VAL A 89 -13.28 7.40 3.12
N GLU A 90 -13.59 7.73 1.86
CA GLU A 90 -12.64 8.40 0.97
C GLU A 90 -12.21 9.77 1.50
N LYS A 91 -13.17 10.54 2.04
CA LYS A 91 -12.96 11.89 2.59
C LYS A 91 -12.11 11.90 3.86
N HIS A 92 -12.36 10.98 4.78
CA HIS A 92 -11.71 11.00 6.10
C HIS A 92 -10.50 10.09 6.22
N THR A 93 -10.30 9.17 5.28
CA THR A 93 -9.12 8.32 5.30
C THR A 93 -7.91 9.07 4.74
N PRO A 94 -6.87 9.31 5.55
CA PRO A 94 -5.69 9.98 5.06
C PRO A 94 -4.96 9.12 4.03
N ASP A 95 -4.30 9.78 3.09
CA ASP A 95 -3.42 9.09 2.15
C ASP A 95 -2.20 8.53 2.89
N LEU A 96 -1.91 7.27 2.62
CA LEU A 96 -0.69 6.59 3.03
C LEU A 96 0.47 7.24 2.29
N ARG A 97 1.27 8.01 3.02
CA ARG A 97 2.53 8.53 2.48
C ARG A 97 3.47 7.36 2.19
N PRO A 98 4.16 7.34 1.04
CA PRO A 98 5.24 6.39 0.84
C PRO A 98 6.23 6.54 1.99
N SER A 99 6.57 5.44 2.65
CA SER A 99 7.68 5.43 3.61
C SER A 99 8.93 5.86 2.83
N PRO A 100 9.67 6.89 3.28
CA PRO A 100 10.98 7.20 2.70
C PRO A 100 11.96 6.04 2.90
N TYR A 101 11.68 5.20 3.89
CA TYR A 101 12.34 3.92 4.14
C TYR A 101 11.54 2.81 3.45
N ALA A 102 11.51 2.81 2.12
CA ALA A 102 11.41 1.53 1.43
C ALA A 102 12.60 0.69 1.90
N LYS A 103 12.38 -0.61 2.17
CA LYS A 103 13.40 -1.54 2.72
C LYS A 103 14.79 -1.11 2.27
N GLN A 104 15.57 -0.55 3.20
CA GLN A 104 16.90 -0.06 2.89
C GLN A 104 17.68 -1.30 2.45
N CYS A 105 17.93 -1.42 1.15
CA CYS A 105 18.80 -2.47 0.65
C CYS A 105 20.12 -2.32 1.40
N PHE A 106 20.69 -3.43 1.89
CA PHE A 106 22.00 -3.43 2.51
C PHE A 106 22.99 -2.69 1.59
N THR A 107 23.32 -1.45 1.94
CA THR A 107 24.36 -0.66 1.28
C THR A 107 25.70 -0.98 1.93
N ALA A 108 26.81 -0.69 1.24
CA ALA A 108 28.13 -0.81 1.85
C ALA A 108 28.24 -0.02 3.16
N ASP A 109 27.56 1.13 3.24
CA ASP A 109 27.52 1.98 4.44
C ASP A 109 26.77 1.33 5.61
N LEU A 110 25.79 0.45 5.35
CA LEU A 110 25.09 -0.29 6.42
C LEU A 110 25.98 -1.38 7.05
N LYS A 111 27.04 -1.83 6.37
CA LYS A 111 28.01 -2.79 6.94
C LYS A 111 28.90 -2.19 8.01
N SER A 112 29.16 -0.88 7.98
CA SER A 112 30.04 -0.25 8.99
C SER A 112 29.45 -0.32 10.39
N TYR A 113 28.11 -0.38 10.51
CA TYR A 113 27.38 -0.52 11.76
C TYR A 113 27.34 -1.95 12.32
N GLN A 114 27.80 -2.96 11.57
CA GLN A 114 27.81 -4.35 12.05
C GLN A 114 29.04 -4.70 12.91
N ASN A 115 30.03 -3.80 12.96
CA ASN A 115 31.28 -4.01 13.71
C ASN A 115 31.21 -3.49 15.17
N GLU A 116 30.07 -2.95 15.62
CA GLU A 116 29.84 -2.56 17.02
C GLU A 116 28.92 -3.59 17.72
N VAL A 117 29.47 -4.76 18.04
CA VAL A 117 28.93 -5.68 19.09
C VAL A 117 30.09 -6.28 19.86
#